data_AF-A0A5B0PP26-F1
#
_entry.id   AF-A0A5B0PP26-F1
#
_cell.length_a   1.000
_cell.length_b   1.000
_cell.length_c   1.000
_cell.angle_alpha   90.00
_cell.angle_beta   90.00
_cell.angle_gamma   90.00
#
_symmetry.space_group_name_H-M   'P 1'
#
loop_
_entity.id
_entity.type
_entity.pdbx_description
1 polymer ?
#
loop_
_entity_poly.entity_id
_entity_poly.type
_entity_poly.pdbx_seq_one_letter_code
_entity_poly.pdbx_strand_id
1 'polypeptide(L)'
;MMIQEASSFLHAQNFFRSKTPIITFNDCEGAGEVFSIKPDSQSKSSLQPPYTILEKVPNSASESTTSHESRFFGRKAVLTISGKLHLKALLASLGRVYSFGPAFRAKRSQTN
;
A
#
# COMPACT_ATOMS: atom_id res chain seq x y z
N MET A 1 8.90 21.63 -13.95
CA MET A 1 8.75 21.74 -15.41
C MET A 1 8.49 20.38 -16.07
N MET A 2 9.38 19.38 -15.93
CA MET A 2 9.25 18.08 -16.62
C MET A 2 7.93 17.30 -16.39
N ILE A 3 7.47 17.14 -15.14
CA ILE A 3 6.21 16.40 -14.85
C ILE A 3 5.01 17.08 -15.52
N GLN A 4 5.01 18.41 -15.58
CA GLN A 4 3.92 19.18 -16.17
C GLN A 4 3.88 19.02 -17.68
N GLU A 5 5.04 19.09 -18.36
CA GLU A 5 5.13 18.81 -19.81
C GLU A 5 4.72 17.38 -20.15
N ALA A 6 5.20 16.39 -19.40
CA ALA A 6 4.80 14.99 -19.59
C ALA A 6 3.29 14.80 -19.38
N SER A 7 2.71 15.48 -18.38
CA SER A 7 1.27 15.47 -18.15
C SER A 7 0.50 16.09 -19.31
N SER A 8 0.96 17.23 -19.85
CA SER A 8 0.34 17.89 -21.01
C SER A 8 0.41 17.02 -22.27
N PHE A 9 1.56 16.39 -22.52
CA PHE A 9 1.74 15.47 -23.65
C PHE A 9 0.78 14.27 -23.56
N LEU A 10 0.72 13.59 -22.41
CA LEU A 10 -0.16 12.45 -22.21
C LEU A 10 -1.64 12.84 -22.29
N HIS A 11 -2.00 14.02 -21.79
CA HIS A 11 -3.34 14.56 -21.92
C HIS A 11 -3.73 14.80 -23.39
N ALA A 12 -2.83 15.38 -24.20
CA ALA A 12 -3.03 15.55 -25.64
C ALA A 12 -3.18 14.21 -26.39
N GLN A 13 -2.63 13.12 -25.83
CA GLN A 13 -2.77 11.75 -26.36
C GLN A 13 -3.99 10.99 -25.77
N ASN A 14 -4.93 11.71 -25.15
CA ASN A 14 -6.16 11.17 -24.52
C ASN A 14 -5.91 10.15 -23.41
N PHE A 15 -4.80 10.27 -22.66
CA PHE A 15 -4.59 9.48 -21.46
C PHE A 15 -5.30 10.11 -20.25
N PHE A 16 -5.95 9.27 -19.45
CA PHE A 16 -6.53 9.66 -18.17
C PHE A 16 -5.51 9.57 -17.05
N ARG A 17 -5.32 10.68 -16.32
CA ARG A 17 -4.49 10.70 -15.12
C ARG A 17 -5.26 10.14 -13.94
N SER A 18 -4.76 9.09 -13.31
CA SER A 18 -5.31 8.50 -12.10
C SER A 18 -4.35 8.64 -10.92
N LYS A 19 -4.90 8.86 -9.73
CA LYS A 19 -4.14 8.85 -8.47
C LYS A 19 -4.24 7.47 -7.84
N THR A 20 -3.16 6.71 -7.92
CA THR A 20 -3.08 5.39 -7.30
C THR A 20 -2.80 5.51 -5.79
N PRO A 21 -3.35 4.62 -4.95
CA PRO A 21 -3.13 4.68 -3.50
C PRO A 21 -1.66 4.43 -3.15
N ILE A 22 -1.15 5.20 -2.18
CA ILE A 22 0.22 5.06 -1.65
C ILE A 22 0.30 3.93 -0.62
N ILE A 23 -0.74 3.80 0.21
CA ILE A 23 -0.88 2.73 1.20
C ILE A 23 -1.63 1.57 0.53
N THR A 24 -1.06 0.38 0.59
CA THR A 24 -1.62 -0.84 0.00
C THR A 24 -1.44 -2.03 0.93
N PHE A 25 -2.24 -3.06 0.71
CA PHE A 25 -2.12 -4.35 1.40
C PHE A 25 -1.43 -5.41 0.55
N ASN A 26 -1.06 -5.05 -0.68
CA ASN A 26 -0.35 -5.89 -1.63
C ASN A 26 0.96 -5.21 -2.04
N ASP A 27 2.00 -5.99 -2.28
CA ASP A 27 3.31 -5.51 -2.74
C ASP A 27 3.35 -5.15 -4.24
N CYS A 28 2.23 -5.33 -4.95
CA CYS A 28 1.96 -4.96 -6.36
C CYS A 28 2.83 -5.64 -7.44
N GLU A 29 3.99 -6.19 -7.11
CA GLU A 29 4.93 -6.84 -8.04
C GLU A 29 5.42 -8.22 -7.57
N GLY A 30 5.05 -8.66 -6.35
CA GLY A 30 5.16 -10.06 -5.92
C GLY A 30 6.53 -10.56 -5.46
N ALA A 31 7.54 -9.71 -5.26
CA ALA A 31 8.87 -10.16 -4.80
C ALA A 31 9.77 -9.07 -4.18
N GLY A 32 9.24 -7.87 -3.90
CA GLY A 32 10.04 -6.74 -3.43
C GLY A 32 10.01 -6.57 -1.91
N GLU A 33 11.13 -6.18 -1.31
CA GLU A 33 11.12 -5.66 0.06
C GLU A 33 10.30 -4.36 0.13
N VAL A 34 9.36 -4.31 1.08
CA VAL A 34 8.40 -3.21 1.27
C VAL A 34 8.56 -2.53 2.61
N PHE A 35 8.33 -1.21 2.65
CA PHE A 35 8.20 -0.49 3.91
C PHE A 35 6.85 -0.79 4.55
N SER A 36 6.85 -1.34 5.76
CA SER A 36 5.63 -1.61 6.53
C SER A 36 5.20 -0.38 7.32
N ILE A 37 3.90 -0.14 7.41
CA ILE A 37 3.33 1.02 8.11
C ILE A 37 2.81 0.57 9.47
N LYS A 38 3.24 1.26 10.53
CA LYS A 38 2.73 1.09 11.90
C LYS A 38 2.45 2.46 12.54
N PRO A 39 1.38 2.61 13.34
CA PRO A 39 1.17 3.79 14.17
C PRO A 39 2.30 3.98 15.18
N ASP A 40 2.60 5.23 15.52
CA ASP A 40 3.59 5.55 16.55
C ASP A 40 3.22 4.98 17.93
N SER A 41 1.92 4.90 18.26
CA SER A 41 1.45 4.26 19.50
C SER A 41 1.90 2.80 19.65
N GLN A 42 2.11 2.10 18.52
CA GLN A 42 2.59 0.72 18.52
C GLN A 42 4.11 0.61 18.58
N SER A 43 4.83 1.70 18.30
CA SER A 43 6.30 1.77 18.47
C SER A 43 6.67 1.96 19.96
N LYS A 44 5.77 2.57 20.74
CA LYS A 44 5.97 2.94 22.16
C LYS A 44 5.29 2.02 23.18
N SER A 45 4.55 1.00 22.74
CA SER A 45 3.73 0.15 23.61
C SER A 45 4.36 -1.21 23.89
N SER A 46 5.12 -1.26 24.98
CA SER A 46 5.12 -2.39 25.92
C SER A 46 3.84 -2.41 26.80
N LEU A 47 2.87 -1.52 26.56
CA LEU A 47 1.70 -1.33 27.41
C LEU A 47 0.44 -1.00 26.57
N GLN A 48 -0.32 -2.07 26.31
CA GLN A 48 -1.76 -2.18 25.99
C GLN A 48 -2.36 -1.49 24.72
N PRO A 49 -3.23 -2.18 23.97
CA PRO A 49 -3.83 -1.65 22.74
C PRO A 49 -5.09 -0.79 22.99
N PRO A 50 -5.28 0.35 22.29
CA PRO A 50 -6.41 1.26 22.51
C PRO A 50 -7.62 1.04 21.58
N TYR A 51 -7.81 -0.14 20.99
CA TYR A 51 -9.02 -0.42 20.19
C TYR A 51 -9.56 -1.82 20.48
N THR A 52 -10.49 -1.90 21.43
CA THR A 52 -11.30 -3.08 21.72
C THR A 52 -12.71 -2.84 21.19
N ILE A 53 -12.95 -3.16 19.91
CA ILE A 53 -14.30 -3.41 19.43
C ILE A 53 -14.20 -4.60 18.48
N LEU A 54 -14.65 -5.77 18.95
CA LEU A 54 -15.68 -6.63 18.34
C LEU A 54 -15.60 -8.03 18.96
N GLU A 55 -16.60 -8.28 19.80
CA GLU A 55 -17.31 -9.52 20.09
C GLU A 55 -16.59 -10.87 19.96
N LYS A 56 -16.47 -11.50 21.13
CA LYS A 56 -16.20 -12.90 21.39
C LYS A 56 -17.22 -13.79 20.65
N VAL A 57 -16.78 -14.45 19.58
CA VAL A 57 -17.42 -15.67 19.05
C VAL A 57 -16.47 -16.83 19.33
N PRO A 58 -16.84 -17.84 20.14
CA PRO A 58 -15.99 -18.99 20.37
C PRO A 58 -16.16 -19.94 19.20
N ASN A 59 -15.09 -20.28 18.48
CA ASN A 59 -15.04 -21.55 17.77
C ASN A 59 -13.62 -22.10 17.73
N SER A 60 -13.60 -23.41 17.94
CA SER A 60 -12.52 -24.26 18.42
C SER A 60 -11.42 -24.54 17.38
N ALA A 61 -10.22 -24.74 17.92
CA ALA A 61 -9.20 -25.71 17.51
C ALA A 61 -8.60 -25.63 16.08
N SER A 62 -7.48 -24.90 15.96
CA SER A 62 -6.22 -25.46 15.41
C SER A 62 -5.08 -24.46 15.58
N GLU A 63 -3.97 -24.94 16.13
CA GLU A 63 -2.77 -24.19 16.53
C GLU A 63 -2.10 -23.44 15.37
N SER A 64 -1.95 -22.13 15.53
CA SER A 64 -0.74 -21.40 15.14
C SER A 64 -0.68 -20.13 15.99
N THR A 65 0.51 -19.77 16.44
CA THR A 65 0.80 -18.72 17.41
C THR A 65 0.30 -17.34 16.96
N THR A 66 -0.97 -17.01 17.17
CA THR A 66 -1.52 -15.69 16.85
C THR A 66 -1.29 -14.75 18.02
N SER A 67 -0.09 -14.19 18.11
CA SER A 67 0.07 -12.90 18.75
C SER A 67 -0.88 -11.94 18.03
N HIS A 68 -1.95 -11.51 18.71
CA HIS A 68 -2.87 -10.49 18.20
C HIS A 68 -2.09 -9.17 18.11
N GLU A 69 -1.30 -9.00 17.06
CA GLU A 69 -0.73 -7.71 16.70
C GLU A 69 -1.92 -6.83 16.32
N SER A 70 -2.33 -5.94 17.23
CA SER A 70 -3.32 -4.92 16.93
C SER A 70 -2.77 -4.11 15.75
N ARG A 71 -3.36 -4.25 14.56
CA ARG A 71 -2.94 -3.53 13.34
C ARG A 71 -3.96 -2.44 13.06
N PHE A 72 -3.48 -1.23 12.76
CA PHE A 72 -4.33 -0.06 12.50
C PHE A 72 -5.40 -0.29 11.42
N PHE A 73 -5.04 -0.99 10.34
CA PHE A 73 -5.93 -1.29 9.22
C PHE A 73 -6.58 -2.68 9.31
N GLY A 74 -6.49 -3.36 10.46
CA GLY A 74 -6.92 -4.76 10.63
C GLY A 74 -6.09 -5.79 9.87
N ARG A 75 -5.13 -5.36 9.04
CA ARG A 75 -4.19 -6.20 8.30
C ARG A 75 -2.88 -5.43 8.05
N LYS A 76 -1.83 -6.14 7.59
CA LYS A 76 -0.52 -5.54 7.29
C LYS A 76 -0.66 -4.54 6.13
N ALA A 77 -0.34 -3.27 6.40
CA ALA A 77 -0.29 -2.22 5.40
C ALA A 77 1.17 -1.87 5.06
N VAL A 78 1.41 -1.57 3.79
CA VAL A 78 2.73 -1.28 3.25
C VAL A 78 2.69 -0.09 2.29
N LEU A 79 3.83 0.57 2.09
CA LEU A 79 3.97 1.59 1.04
C LEU A 79 4.10 0.91 -0.33
N THR A 80 3.42 1.47 -1.32
CA THR A 80 3.38 0.92 -2.67
C THR A 80 4.75 0.99 -3.36
N ILE A 81 5.15 -0.11 -4.00
CA ILE A 81 6.28 -0.13 -4.93
C ILE A 81 5.83 0.37 -6.31
N SER A 82 4.56 0.17 -6.67
CA SER A 82 4.05 0.48 -8.01
C SER A 82 2.53 0.63 -8.04
N GLY A 83 2.04 1.57 -8.85
CA GLY A 83 0.63 1.75 -9.16
C GLY A 83 0.08 0.76 -10.20
N LYS A 84 0.92 -0.12 -10.77
CA LYS A 84 0.59 -0.98 -11.92
C LYS A 84 -0.68 -1.80 -11.76
N LEU A 85 -0.88 -2.45 -10.61
CA LEU A 85 -2.07 -3.27 -10.37
C LEU A 85 -3.35 -2.42 -10.37
N HIS A 86 -3.31 -1.26 -9.73
CA HIS A 86 -4.44 -0.31 -9.70
C HIS A 86 -4.73 0.27 -11.09
N LEU A 87 -3.69 0.61 -11.86
CA LEU A 87 -3.86 1.09 -13.23
C LEU A 87 -4.42 0.01 -14.15
N LYS A 88 -4.02 -1.26 -13.98
CA LYS A 88 -4.61 -2.39 -14.73
C LYS A 88 -6.12 -2.52 -14.52
N ALA A 89 -6.60 -2.30 -13.30
CA ALA A 89 -8.05 -2.29 -13.03
C ALA A 89 -8.76 -1.16 -13.79
N LEU A 90 -8.14 0.01 -13.90
CA LEU A 90 -8.69 1.16 -14.61
C LEU A 90 -8.57 1.05 -16.14
N LEU A 91 -7.57 0.34 -16.66
CA LEU A 91 -7.38 0.14 -18.10
C LEU A 91 -8.61 -0.49 -18.76
N ALA A 92 -9.32 -1.38 -18.07
CA ALA A 92 -10.51 -2.05 -18.61
C ALA A 92 -11.67 -1.09 -18.93
N SER A 93 -11.78 0.05 -18.24
CA SER A 93 -12.86 1.02 -18.45
C SER A 93 -12.40 2.29 -19.18
N LEU A 94 -11.18 2.77 -18.89
CA LEU A 94 -10.68 4.04 -19.40
C LEU A 94 -9.75 3.88 -20.62
N GLY A 95 -9.28 2.66 -20.89
CA GLY A 95 -8.43 2.32 -22.03
C GLY A 95 -6.98 2.81 -21.90
N ARG A 96 -6.76 4.11 -21.69
CA ARG A 96 -5.44 4.74 -21.58
C ARG A 96 -5.33 5.47 -20.26
N VAL A 97 -4.53 4.94 -19.33
CA VAL A 97 -4.34 5.54 -18.00
C VAL A 97 -2.87 5.70 -17.65
N TYR A 98 -2.57 6.72 -16.85
CA TYR A 98 -1.25 6.92 -16.26
C TYR A 98 -1.38 7.47 -14.84
N SER A 99 -0.32 7.33 -14.05
CA SER A 99 -0.20 7.93 -12.73
C SER A 99 1.17 8.55 -12.59
N PHE A 100 1.22 9.71 -11.93
CA PHE A 100 2.45 10.25 -11.36
C PHE A 100 2.26 10.30 -9.86
N GLY A 101 3.03 9.48 -9.16
CA GLY A 101 2.98 9.34 -7.72
C GLY A 101 4.27 8.70 -7.21
N PRO A 102 4.52 8.79 -5.90
CA PRO A 102 5.70 8.20 -5.31
C PRO A 102 5.62 6.68 -5.31
N ALA A 103 6.79 6.05 -5.36
CA ALA A 103 7.00 4.61 -5.25
C ALA A 103 8.15 4.36 -4.28
N PHE A 104 8.01 3.36 -3.43
CA PHE A 104 8.96 3.11 -2.35
C PHE A 104 9.48 1.68 -2.43
N ARG A 105 10.79 1.52 -2.57
CA ARG A 105 11.46 0.21 -2.58
C ARG A 105 12.38 0.13 -1.37
N ALA A 106 12.19 -0.89 -0.53
CA ALA A 106 12.97 -1.04 0.71
C ALA A 106 14.31 -1.79 0.51
N LYS A 107 14.80 -1.88 -0.74
CA LYS A 107 16.06 -2.56 -1.05
C LYS A 107 17.22 -1.81 -0.41
N ARG A 108 18.04 -2.51 0.38
CA ARG A 108 19.31 -1.97 0.90
C ARG A 108 20.30 -1.74 -0.25
N SER A 109 20.32 -0.51 -0.77
CA SER A 109 21.23 -0.07 -1.83
C SER A 109 21.84 1.27 -1.44
N GLN A 110 23.14 1.29 -1.23
CA GLN A 110 23.92 2.49 -0.91
C GLN A 110 24.95 2.67 -2.03
N THR A 111 24.47 3.12 -3.18
CA THR A 111 25.30 3.56 -4.29
C THR A 111 25.45 5.07 -4.16
N ASN A 112 26.68 5.54 -3.92
CA ASN A 112 27.03 6.95 -3.93
C ASN A 112 27.18 7.48 -5.36
#